data_AF-A0A7V8VRW5-F1
#
_entry.id   AF-A0A7V8VRW5-F1
#
_cell.length_a   1.000
_cell.length_b   1.000
_cell.length_c   1.000
_cell.angle_alpha   90.00
_cell.angle_beta   90.00
_cell.angle_gamma   90.00
#
_symmetry.space_group_name_H-M   'P 1'
#
loop_
_entity.id
_entity.type
_entity.pdbx_description
1 polymer ?
#
loop_
_entity_poly.entity_id
_entity_poly.type
_entity_poly.pdbx_seq_one_letter_code
_entity_poly.pdbx_strand_id
1 'polypeptide(L)'
;MSTFSPEAFTLGVEEEYQLVDAETGELRSRARCVLEWDWTGEIQPEMQENTLEVGTRVCENAGCVRTELRRLRLLAAVAAEARGLRVVAAGLHPSAHWAGQEFTDRPVYQ
;
A
#
# COMPACT_ATOMS: atom_id res chain seq x y z
N MET A 1 -17.23 14.99 -34.80
CA MET A 1 -16.17 14.73 -33.80
C MET A 1 -16.70 15.23 -32.47
N SER A 2 -16.99 14.35 -31.51
CA SER A 2 -17.39 14.80 -30.18
C SER A 2 -16.21 15.50 -29.51
N THR A 3 -16.42 16.74 -29.10
CA THR A 3 -15.50 17.54 -28.31
C THR A 3 -15.44 16.94 -26.90
N PHE A 4 -14.26 16.50 -26.48
CA PHE A 4 -13.96 16.16 -25.08
C PHE A 4 -14.14 17.41 -24.22
N SER A 5 -14.96 17.35 -23.16
CA SER A 5 -15.00 18.39 -22.13
C SER A 5 -14.07 17.98 -20.97
N PRO A 6 -12.96 18.70 -20.71
CA PRO A 6 -12.00 18.37 -19.65
C PRO A 6 -12.54 18.52 -18.22
N GLU A 7 -13.70 19.16 -18.06
CA GLU A 7 -14.19 19.72 -16.80
C GLU A 7 -14.75 18.68 -15.81
N ALA A 8 -14.64 17.38 -16.12
CA ALA A 8 -15.15 16.29 -15.28
C ALA A 8 -14.22 15.07 -15.15
N PHE A 9 -12.92 15.19 -15.48
CA PHE A 9 -11.99 14.08 -15.23
C PHE A 9 -11.50 14.11 -13.79
N THR A 10 -11.58 12.95 -13.14
CA THR A 10 -11.05 12.73 -11.80
C THR A 10 -9.96 11.67 -11.81
N LEU A 11 -9.12 11.68 -10.78
CA LEU A 11 -8.01 10.75 -10.61
C LEU A 11 -8.19 9.93 -9.34
N GLY A 12 -7.88 8.64 -9.42
CA GLY A 12 -7.63 7.77 -8.28
C GLY A 12 -6.28 7.09 -8.50
N VAL A 13 -5.50 6.97 -7.43
CA VAL A 13 -4.19 6.30 -7.41
C VAL A 13 -4.15 5.33 -6.26
N GLU A 14 -3.65 4.14 -6.54
CA GLU A 14 -3.32 3.09 -5.58
C GLU A 14 -1.79 2.91 -5.54
N GLU A 15 -1.26 2.66 -4.35
CA GLU A 15 0.15 2.34 -4.14
C GLU A 15 0.29 1.10 -3.25
N GLU A 16 1.15 0.18 -3.67
CA GLU A 16 1.53 -1.02 -2.92
C GLU A 16 2.92 -0.86 -2.30
N TYR A 17 3.09 -1.39 -1.09
CA TYR A 17 4.33 -1.33 -0.34
C TYR A 17 4.70 -2.68 0.25
N GLN A 18 5.96 -3.05 0.07
CA GLN A 18 6.54 -4.23 0.70
C GLN A 18 6.90 -3.93 2.16
N LEU A 19 6.60 -4.88 3.05
CA LEU A 19 6.96 -4.83 4.46
C LEU A 19 8.31 -5.49 4.68
N VAL A 20 9.23 -4.73 5.26
CA VAL A 20 10.56 -5.22 5.61
C VAL A 20 10.84 -5.02 7.10
N ASP A 21 11.70 -5.88 7.63
CA ASP A 21 12.32 -5.71 8.93
C ASP A 21 13.12 -4.40 8.98
N ALA A 22 12.92 -3.59 10.02
CA ALA A 22 13.55 -2.28 10.11
C ALA A 22 15.08 -2.33 10.29
N GLU A 23 15.61 -3.43 10.84
CA GLU A 23 17.04 -3.59 11.11
C GLU A 23 17.73 -4.35 9.97
N THR A 24 17.13 -5.43 9.49
CA THR A 24 17.77 -6.32 8.51
C THR A 24 17.39 -6.00 7.06
N GLY A 25 16.27 -5.31 6.85
CA GLY A 25 15.71 -5.08 5.51
C GLY A 25 15.15 -6.34 4.85
N GLU A 26 14.98 -7.45 5.60
CA GLU A 26 14.39 -8.67 5.07
C GLU A 26 12.87 -8.54 4.93
N LEU A 27 12.31 -9.10 3.86
CA LEU A 27 10.87 -9.14 3.63
C LEU A 27 10.13 -9.89 4.76
N ARG A 28 8.98 -9.37 5.18
CA ARG A 28 8.16 -9.94 6.27
C ARG A 28 6.69 -10.05 5.88
N SER A 29 6.15 -11.27 5.96
CA SER A 29 4.70 -11.53 5.85
C SER A 29 3.99 -11.14 7.16
N ARG A 30 3.64 -9.86 7.31
CA ARG A 30 3.02 -9.32 8.54
C ARG A 30 1.95 -8.26 8.30
N ALA A 31 1.36 -8.19 7.09
CA ALA A 31 0.35 -7.20 6.73
C ALA A 31 -0.80 -7.14 7.74
N ARG A 32 -1.34 -8.29 8.16
CA ARG A 32 -2.43 -8.33 9.16
C ARG A 32 -2.08 -7.69 10.50
N CYS A 33 -0.86 -7.92 11.00
CA CYS A 33 -0.40 -7.31 12.24
C CYS A 33 -0.29 -5.79 12.15
N VAL A 34 0.06 -5.28 10.97
CA VAL A 34 0.12 -3.83 10.72
C VAL A 34 -1.29 -3.24 10.65
N LEU A 35 -2.23 -3.93 10.01
CA LEU A 35 -3.63 -3.49 9.89
C LEU A 35 -4.37 -3.40 11.24
N GLU A 36 -3.98 -4.19 12.25
CA GLU A 36 -4.51 -4.04 13.61
C GLU A 36 -4.23 -2.64 14.22
N TRP A 37 -3.28 -1.89 13.65
CA TRP A 37 -2.93 -0.53 14.06
C TRP A 37 -3.38 0.53 13.06
N ASP A 38 -4.05 0.14 11.98
CA ASP A 38 -4.68 1.10 11.08
C ASP A 38 -6.08 1.47 11.60
N TRP A 39 -6.17 2.64 12.22
CA TRP A 39 -7.45 3.14 12.75
C TRP A 39 -8.27 3.87 11.70
N THR A 40 -7.72 4.13 10.50
CA THR A 40 -8.43 4.83 9.43
C THR A 40 -9.14 3.88 8.49
N GLY A 41 -8.66 2.63 8.38
CA GLY A 41 -9.20 1.60 7.47
C GLY A 41 -8.83 1.87 6.00
N GLU A 42 -7.88 2.76 5.77
CA GLU A 42 -7.43 3.18 4.43
C GLU A 42 -6.25 2.35 3.93
N ILE A 43 -5.69 1.51 4.79
CA ILE A 43 -4.70 0.51 4.43
C ILE A 43 -5.42 -0.82 4.26
N GLN A 44 -5.18 -1.48 3.13
CA GLN A 44 -5.75 -2.78 2.83
C GLN A 44 -4.66 -3.85 2.78
N PRO A 45 -4.98 -5.10 3.16
CA PRO A 45 -4.11 -6.23 2.88
C PRO A 45 -4.19 -6.56 1.39
N GLU A 46 -3.04 -6.74 0.75
CA GLU A 46 -2.96 -7.24 -0.62
C GLU A 46 -2.84 -8.77 -0.65
N MET A 47 -3.01 -9.42 -1.81
CA MET A 47 -2.97 -10.88 -1.95
C MET A 47 -1.75 -11.52 -1.26
N GLN A 48 -0.61 -10.84 -1.24
CA GLN A 48 0.61 -11.25 -0.53
C GLN A 48 0.63 -10.68 0.89
N GLU A 49 0.83 -11.51 1.92
CA GLU A 49 0.84 -11.06 3.32
C GLU A 49 2.03 -10.15 3.68
N ASN A 50 2.97 -9.94 2.75
CA ASN A 50 4.09 -9.01 2.89
C ASN A 50 3.84 -7.64 2.24
N THR A 51 2.67 -7.42 1.65
CA THR A 51 2.34 -6.19 0.95
C THR A 51 1.16 -5.46 1.61
N LEU A 52 1.28 -4.14 1.71
CA LEU A 52 0.19 -3.24 2.07
C LEU A 52 -0.23 -2.44 0.85
N GLU A 53 -1.52 -2.25 0.66
CA GLU A 53 -2.08 -1.38 -0.36
C GLU A 53 -2.71 -0.14 0.29
N VAL A 54 -2.58 1.02 -0.34
CA VAL A 54 -3.35 2.23 -0.02
C VAL A 54 -3.99 2.81 -1.28
N GLY A 55 -5.22 3.30 -1.14
CA GLY A 55 -5.95 3.96 -2.21
C GLY A 55 -6.28 5.41 -1.87
N THR A 56 -5.95 6.34 -2.76
CA THR A 56 -6.44 7.73 -2.65
C THR A 56 -7.94 7.79 -2.87
N ARG A 57 -8.60 8.78 -2.24
CA ARG A 57 -9.94 9.17 -2.66
C ARG A 57 -9.92 9.70 -4.10
N VAL A 58 -11.10 9.76 -4.72
CA VAL A 58 -11.28 10.43 -6.01
C VAL A 58 -10.87 11.91 -5.89
N CYS A 59 -9.92 12.32 -6.72
CA CYS A 59 -9.29 13.64 -6.71
C CYS A 59 -9.58 14.43 -7.98
N GLU A 60 -9.80 15.75 -7.86
CA GLU A 60 -10.08 16.59 -9.03
C GLU A 60 -8.82 17.02 -9.82
N ASN A 61 -7.62 16.84 -9.24
CA ASN A 61 -6.34 17.14 -9.91
C ASN A 61 -5.15 16.43 -9.24
N ALA A 62 -3.98 16.51 -9.88
CA ALA A 62 -2.73 15.91 -9.37
C ALA A 62 -2.23 16.51 -8.04
N GLY A 63 -2.64 17.74 -7.70
CA GLY A 63 -2.35 18.37 -6.41
C GLY A 63 -3.08 17.69 -5.25
N CYS A 64 -4.36 17.36 -5.45
CA CYS A 64 -5.13 16.52 -4.53
C CYS A 64 -4.45 15.16 -4.36
N VAL A 65 -4.12 14.47 -5.45
CA VAL A 65 -3.44 13.15 -5.42
C VAL A 65 -2.14 13.21 -4.61
N ARG A 66 -1.28 14.19 -4.87
CA ARG A 66 -0.01 14.35 -4.14
C ARG A 66 -0.23 14.53 -2.64
N THR A 67 -1.28 15.25 -2.25
CA THR A 67 -1.60 15.49 -0.83
C THR A 67 -2.06 14.21 -0.17
N GLU A 68 -2.95 13.46 -0.83
CA GLU A 68 -3.46 12.18 -0.32
C GLU A 68 -2.35 11.14 -0.21
N LEU A 69 -1.50 10.98 -1.24
CA LEU A 69 -0.39 10.02 -1.20
C LEU A 69 0.60 10.32 -0.08
N ARG A 70 0.90 11.59 0.21
CA ARG A 70 1.76 11.95 1.34
C ARG A 70 1.15 11.53 2.68
N ARG A 71 -0.16 11.72 2.85
CA ARG A 71 -0.90 11.32 4.06
C ARG A 71 -0.91 9.81 4.21
N LEU A 72 -1.28 9.08 3.14
CA LEU A 72 -1.37 7.62 3.14
C LEU A 72 -0.01 6.96 3.39
N ARG A 73 1.07 7.45 2.75
CA ARG A 73 2.44 6.98 3.01
C ARG A 73 2.85 7.15 4.46
N LEU A 74 2.49 8.28 5.08
CA LEU A 74 2.77 8.50 6.50
C LEU A 74 2.00 7.51 7.38
N LEU A 75 0.72 7.29 7.09
CA LEU A 75 -0.08 6.31 7.83
C LEU A 75 0.50 4.89 7.73
N ALA A 76 0.83 4.44 6.52
CA ALA A 76 1.44 3.14 6.28
C ALA A 76 2.79 2.99 7.01
N ALA A 77 3.63 4.03 6.97
CA ALA A 77 4.92 4.03 7.66
C ALA A 77 4.76 3.95 9.19
N VAL A 78 3.84 4.73 9.77
CA VAL A 78 3.57 4.73 11.22
C VAL A 78 3.00 3.39 11.68
N ALA A 79 2.05 2.83 10.93
CA ALA A 79 1.46 1.53 11.26
C ALA A 79 2.52 0.40 11.21
N ALA A 80 3.39 0.41 10.19
CA ALA A 80 4.48 -0.56 10.09
C ALA A 80 5.52 -0.39 11.22
N GLU A 81 5.88 0.86 11.55
CA GLU A 81 6.86 1.16 12.59
C GLU A 81 6.40 0.69 13.97
N ALA A 82 5.10 0.77 14.27
CA ALA A 82 4.52 0.24 15.51
C ALA A 82 4.80 -1.26 15.73
N ARG A 83 5.21 -1.99 14.68
CA ARG A 83 5.56 -3.42 14.71
C ARG A 83 7.03 -3.71 14.42
N GLY A 84 7.90 -2.70 14.45
CA GLY A 84 9.32 -2.84 14.13
C GLY A 84 9.59 -3.08 12.64
N LEU A 85 8.66 -2.68 11.77
CA LEU A 85 8.76 -2.85 10.32
C LEU A 85 8.95 -1.49 9.62
N ARG A 86 9.26 -1.54 8.33
CA ARG A 86 9.28 -0.40 7.40
C ARG A 86 8.54 -0.77 6.12
N VAL A 87 8.07 0.26 5.41
CA VAL A 87 7.46 0.13 4.08
C VAL A 87 8.49 0.48 2.99
N VAL A 88 8.49 -0.29 1.91
CA VAL A 88 9.34 -0.07 0.74
C VAL A 88 8.47 0.03 -0.51
N ALA A 89 8.61 1.15 -1.22
CA ALA A 89 7.94 1.37 -2.51
C ALA A 89 8.85 0.86 -3.64
N ALA A 90 8.76 -0.43 -3.94
CA ALA A 90 9.51 -1.07 -5.01
C ALA A 90 8.67 -2.15 -5.68
N GLY A 91 8.79 -2.30 -7.00
CA GLY A 91 8.08 -3.34 -7.74
C GLY A 91 8.59 -4.76 -7.48
N LEU A 92 9.81 -4.91 -6.93
CA LEU A 92 10.37 -6.18 -6.50
C LEU A 92 11.35 -5.95 -5.34
N HIS A 93 11.35 -6.87 -4.38
CA HIS A 93 12.33 -6.82 -3.30
C HIS A 93 13.71 -7.23 -3.84
N PRO A 94 14.78 -6.46 -3.59
CA PRO A 94 16.07 -6.63 -4.28
C PRO A 94 16.74 -7.99 -4.04
N SER A 95 16.41 -8.68 -2.95
CA SER A 95 17.05 -9.93 -2.54
C SER A 95 16.07 -11.01 -2.05
N ALA A 96 14.75 -10.76 -2.06
CA ALA A 96 13.82 -11.77 -1.56
C ALA A 96 13.68 -12.91 -2.55
N HIS A 97 13.61 -14.14 -2.04
CA HIS A 97 13.20 -15.28 -2.84
C HIS A 97 11.67 -15.28 -3.00
N TRP A 98 11.22 -15.55 -4.22
CA TRP A 98 9.79 -15.64 -4.55
C TRP A 98 9.11 -16.86 -3.89
N ALA A 99 9.88 -17.89 -3.56
CA ALA A 99 9.39 -19.11 -2.92
C ALA A 99 9.24 -18.89 -1.40
N GLY A 100 8.11 -19.32 -0.83
CA GLY A 100 7.83 -19.22 0.60
C GLY A 100 7.09 -17.94 1.03
N GLN A 101 6.55 -17.17 0.08
CA GLN A 101 5.64 -16.06 0.43
C GLN A 101 4.29 -16.59 0.89
N GLU A 102 3.78 -16.00 1.96
CA GLU A 102 2.45 -16.31 2.49
C GLU A 102 1.41 -15.45 1.76
N PHE A 103 0.27 -16.07 1.44
CA PHE A 103 -0.85 -15.42 0.77
C PHE A 103 -1.94 -15.10 1.78
N THR A 104 -2.62 -13.98 1.60
CA THR A 104 -3.77 -13.63 2.43
C THR A 104 -4.91 -14.61 2.24
N ASP A 105 -5.59 -14.94 3.33
CA ASP A 105 -6.72 -15.85 3.35
C ASP A 105 -8.01 -15.09 2.99
N ARG A 106 -8.12 -14.68 1.72
CA ARG A 106 -9.31 -14.03 1.17
C ARG A 106 -9.94 -14.96 0.10
N PRO A 107 -11.26 -15.23 0.15
CA PRO A 107 -11.92 -16.22 -0.71
C PRO A 107 -11.94 -15.83 -2.20
N VAL A 108 -11.59 -14.58 -2.53
CA VAL A 108 -11.46 -14.10 -3.93
C VAL A 108 -10.13 -14.53 -4.55
N TYR A 109 -9.15 -14.94 -3.73
CA TYR A 109 -7.79 -15.32 -4.15
C TYR A 109 -7.47 -16.81 -3.86
N GLN A 110 -8.48 -17.62 -3.55
CA GLN A 110 -8.38 -19.08 -3.46
C GLN A 110 -8.83 -19.76 -4.76
#